data_AF-A0A016SFZ1-F1
#
_entry.id   AF-A0A016SFZ1-F1
#
_cell.length_a   1.000
_cell.length_b   1.000
_cell.length_c   1.000
_cell.angle_alpha   90.00
_cell.angle_beta   90.00
_cell.angle_gamma   90.00
#
_symmetry.space_group_name_H-M   'P 1'
#
loop_
_entity.id
_entity.type
_entity.pdbx_description
1 polymer ?
#
loop_
_entity_poly.entity_id
_entity_poly.type
_entity_poly.pdbx_seq_one_letter_code
_entity_poly.pdbx_strand_id
1 'polypeptide(L)'
;MGMDGRSENSSNKRLHHIFLGDRTVDNLRQYLIAKKAAKKAVVATKAAHYDNISKQLDAKDGGERLIYRLAKSRHRQTEEKFYGVNEHGQLIRDRWKATKSWRDYFEKISTEEFGHPPIP
;
A
#
# COMPACT_ATOMS: atom_id res chain seq x y z
N MET A 1 3.71 30.59 11.71
CA MET A 1 3.21 29.36 12.36
C MET A 1 3.03 28.32 11.25
N GLY A 2 3.92 27.33 11.11
CA GLY A 2 3.84 26.34 10.03
C GLY A 2 2.72 25.35 10.30
N MET A 3 1.80 25.18 9.34
CA MET A 3 0.73 24.18 9.46
C MET A 3 1.31 22.76 9.36
N ASP A 4 0.71 21.82 10.10
CA ASP A 4 1.06 20.39 10.05
C ASP A 4 0.87 19.83 8.62
N GLY A 5 1.84 19.07 8.11
CA GLY A 5 1.77 18.46 6.77
C GLY A 5 0.57 17.54 6.57
N ARG A 6 0.00 16.99 7.64
CA ARG A 6 -1.29 16.26 7.59
C ARG A 6 -2.45 17.18 7.21
N SER A 7 -2.45 18.42 7.70
CA SER A 7 -3.46 19.44 7.37
C SER A 7 -3.37 19.87 5.90
N GLU A 8 -2.16 20.05 5.37
CA GLU A 8 -1.95 20.45 3.98
C GLU A 8 -2.39 19.36 2.99
N ASN A 9 -2.07 18.10 3.27
CA ASN A 9 -2.51 16.98 2.43
C ASN A 9 -4.04 16.81 2.46
N SER A 10 -4.66 16.99 3.62
CA SER A 10 -6.12 16.93 3.77
C SER A 10 -6.82 18.07 3.00
N SER A 11 -6.23 19.27 3.05
CA SER A 11 -6.70 20.43 2.30
C SER A 11 -6.59 20.22 0.79
N ASN A 12 -5.49 19.63 0.31
CA ASN A 12 -5.33 19.27 -1.10
C ASN A 12 -6.41 18.29 -1.57
N LYS A 13 -6.69 17.23 -0.79
CA LYS A 13 -7.74 16.25 -1.11
C LYS A 13 -9.12 16.90 -1.18
N ARG A 14 -9.47 17.74 -0.21
CA ARG A 14 -10.75 18.45 -0.18
C ARG A 14 -10.93 19.36 -1.40
N LEU A 15 -9.93 20.18 -1.72
CA LEU A 15 -9.99 21.10 -2.85
C LEU A 15 -9.97 20.38 -4.20
N HIS A 16 -9.35 19.19 -4.27
CA HIS A 16 -9.46 18.33 -5.43
C HIS A 16 -10.92 17.89 -5.68
N HIS A 17 -11.63 17.46 -4.63
CA HIS A 17 -13.04 17.08 -4.76
C HIS A 17 -13.93 18.27 -5.16
N ILE A 18 -13.69 19.45 -4.58
CA ILE A 18 -14.43 20.68 -4.94
C ILE A 18 -14.20 21.03 -6.42
N PHE A 19 -12.95 21.03 -6.88
CA PHE A 19 -12.62 21.28 -8.30
C PHE A 19 -13.25 20.24 -9.24
N LEU A 20 -13.32 18.98 -8.84
CA LEU A 20 -13.96 17.94 -9.66
C LEU A 20 -15.47 18.13 -9.77
N GLY A 21 -16.13 18.63 -8.72
CA GLY A 21 -17.56 18.93 -8.72
C GLY A 21 -17.91 20.24 -9.43
N ASP A 22 -17.05 21.24 -9.33
CA ASP A 22 -17.25 22.57 -9.91
C ASP A 22 -15.94 23.11 -10.54
N ARG A 23 -15.85 23.05 -11.87
CA ARG A 23 -14.61 23.31 -12.63
C ARG A 23 -14.35 24.79 -12.90
N THR A 24 -14.59 25.66 -11.92
CA THR A 24 -14.26 27.09 -12.04
C THR A 24 -12.76 27.34 -12.00
N VAL A 25 -12.36 28.50 -12.54
CA VAL A 25 -10.97 28.97 -12.51
C VAL A 25 -10.49 29.20 -11.07
N ASP A 26 -11.36 29.67 -10.18
CA ASP A 26 -11.01 29.88 -8.77
C ASP A 26 -10.77 28.55 -8.05
N ASN A 27 -11.66 27.56 -8.23
CA ASN A 27 -11.48 26.22 -7.64
C ASN A 27 -10.18 25.57 -8.12
N LEU A 28 -9.85 25.71 -9.41
CA LEU A 28 -8.57 25.25 -9.96
C LEU A 28 -7.39 25.94 -9.27
N ARG A 29 -7.43 27.28 -9.15
CA ARG A 29 -6.37 28.06 -8.50
C ARG A 29 -6.16 27.64 -7.05
N GLN A 30 -7.24 27.51 -6.28
CA GLN A 30 -7.18 27.06 -4.88
C GLN A 30 -6.61 25.65 -4.76
N TYR A 31 -7.06 24.70 -5.60
CA TYR A 31 -6.51 23.35 -5.62
C TYR A 31 -5.01 23.33 -5.92
N LEU A 32 -4.54 24.09 -6.90
CA LEU A 32 -3.12 24.14 -7.26
C LEU A 32 -2.24 24.69 -6.14
N ILE A 33 -2.71 25.73 -5.43
CA ILE A 33 -2.02 26.28 -4.25
C ILE A 33 -1.90 25.20 -3.17
N ALA A 34 -3.01 24.54 -2.82
CA ALA A 34 -3.01 23.48 -1.82
C ALA A 34 -2.17 22.27 -2.25
N LYS A 35 -2.16 21.92 -3.54
CA LYS A 35 -1.31 20.85 -4.10
C LYS A 35 0.17 21.16 -3.92
N LYS A 36 0.56 22.41 -4.18
CA LYS A 36 1.95 22.86 -4.02
C LYS A 36 2.35 22.85 -2.54
N ALA A 37 1.48 23.33 -1.66
CA ALA A 37 1.69 23.27 -0.21
C ALA A 37 1.88 21.82 0.24
N ALA A 38 0.92 20.94 -0.02
CA ALA A 38 0.98 19.53 0.36
C ALA A 38 2.26 18.82 -0.12
N LYS A 39 2.70 19.08 -1.37
CA LYS A 39 3.98 18.57 -1.88
C LYS A 39 5.17 19.08 -1.06
N LYS A 40 5.20 20.37 -0.74
CA LYS A 40 6.26 20.98 0.08
C LYS A 40 6.28 20.38 1.49
N ALA A 41 5.13 20.22 2.14
CA ALA A 41 5.04 19.53 3.41
C ALA A 41 5.57 18.09 3.33
N VAL A 42 5.15 17.31 2.33
CA VAL A 42 5.61 15.92 2.17
C VAL A 42 7.14 15.86 2.02
N VAL A 43 7.73 16.75 1.22
CA VAL A 43 9.19 16.83 1.06
C VAL A 43 9.86 17.20 2.38
N ALA A 44 9.34 18.21 3.10
CA ALA A 44 9.89 18.65 4.38
C ALA A 44 9.79 17.56 5.46
N THR A 45 8.64 16.88 5.58
CA THR A 45 8.46 15.76 6.51
C THR A 45 9.38 14.60 6.16
N LYS A 46 9.55 14.27 4.87
CA LYS A 46 10.48 13.21 4.43
C LYS A 46 11.92 13.57 4.78
N ALA A 47 12.34 14.81 4.50
CA ALA A 47 13.67 15.29 4.86
C ALA A 47 13.91 15.22 6.37
N ALA A 48 12.98 15.72 7.19
CA ALA A 48 13.07 15.67 8.64
C ALA A 48 13.11 14.22 9.18
N HIS A 49 12.34 13.31 8.58
CA HIS A 49 12.35 11.89 8.95
C HIS A 49 13.72 11.25 8.71
N TYR A 50 14.32 11.46 7.53
CA TYR A 50 15.64 10.90 7.21
C TYR A 50 16.78 11.57 7.98
N ASP A 51 16.72 12.88 8.22
CA ASP A 51 17.68 13.59 9.07
C ASP A 51 17.67 13.02 10.50
N ASN A 52 16.50 12.78 11.08
CA ASN A 52 16.38 12.13 12.38
C ASN A 52 16.94 10.69 12.37
N ILE A 53 16.68 9.91 11.33
CA ILE A 53 17.27 8.55 11.21
C ILE A 53 18.79 8.64 11.13
N SER A 54 19.35 9.57 10.35
CA SER A 54 20.80 9.76 10.24
C SER A 54 21.42 10.04 11.60
N LYS A 55 20.86 11.01 12.35
CA LYS A 55 21.32 11.35 13.70
C LYS A 55 21.28 10.17 14.67
N GLN A 56 20.26 9.31 14.57
CA GLN A 56 20.16 8.10 15.39
C GLN A 56 21.17 7.03 15.00
N LEU A 57 21.57 6.96 13.73
CA LEU A 57 22.61 6.06 13.26
C LEU A 57 24.01 6.53 13.69
N ASP A 58 24.23 7.84 13.74
CA ASP A 58 25.50 8.44 14.20
C ASP A 58 25.71 8.33 15.72
N ALA A 59 24.66 7.96 16.47
CA ALA A 59 24.74 7.78 17.92
C ALA A 59 25.40 6.44 18.30
N LYS A 60 26.45 6.51 19.13
CA LYS A 60 27.35 5.39 19.46
C LYS A 60 26.67 4.10 19.94
N ASP A 61 25.60 4.19 20.74
CA ASP A 61 24.98 3.00 21.38
C ASP A 61 23.64 2.57 20.75
N GLY A 62 23.21 3.23 19.66
CA GLY A 62 21.86 3.05 19.09
C GLY A 62 21.78 2.59 17.63
N GLY A 63 22.86 2.75 16.87
CA GLY A 63 22.87 2.54 15.42
C GLY A 63 22.57 1.10 14.99
N GLU A 64 23.29 0.12 15.54
CA GLU A 64 23.13 -1.31 15.16
C GLU A 64 21.73 -1.85 15.43
N ARG A 65 21.18 -1.54 16.61
CA ARG A 65 19.81 -1.94 16.99
C ARG A 65 18.77 -1.29 16.07
N LEU A 66 18.98 -0.05 15.65
CA LEU A 66 18.11 0.63 14.69
C LEU A 66 18.19 -0.03 13.31
N ILE A 67 19.39 -0.32 12.81
CA ILE A 67 19.61 -1.03 11.54
C ILE A 67 18.89 -2.38 11.55
N TYR A 68 19.06 -3.18 12.61
CA TYR A 68 18.38 -4.47 12.75
C TYR A 68 16.86 -4.33 12.68
N ARG A 69 16.27 -3.36 13.40
CA ARG A 69 14.81 -3.10 13.36
C ARG A 69 14.33 -2.67 11.98
N LEU A 70 15.09 -1.82 11.29
CA LEU A 70 14.78 -1.35 9.94
C LEU A 70 14.83 -2.49 8.93
N ALA A 71 15.88 -3.31 8.98
CA ALA A 71 16.04 -4.50 8.12
C ALA A 71 14.90 -5.51 8.37
N LYS A 72 14.60 -5.82 9.62
CA LYS A 72 13.52 -6.75 9.99
C LYS A 72 12.14 -6.25 9.55
N SER A 73 11.88 -4.95 9.67
CA SER A 73 10.62 -4.35 9.21
C SER A 73 10.48 -4.42 7.69
N ARG A 74 11.56 -4.11 6.94
CA ARG A 74 11.58 -4.24 5.47
C ARG A 74 11.35 -5.68 5.04
N HIS A 75 12.01 -6.64 5.70
CA HIS A 75 11.82 -8.06 5.41
C HIS A 75 10.37 -8.48 5.58
N ARG A 76 9.73 -8.11 6.70
CA ARG A 76 8.30 -8.40 6.93
C ARG A 76 7.38 -7.83 5.85
N GLN A 77 7.68 -6.63 5.33
CA GLN A 77 6.90 -6.02 4.23
C GLN A 77 7.03 -6.82 2.92
N THR A 78 8.20 -7.41 2.67
CA THR A 78 8.41 -8.27 1.49
C THR A 78 7.91 -9.70 1.70
N GLU A 79 7.72 -10.11 2.96
CA GLU A 79 7.20 -11.42 3.34
C GLU A 79 5.68 -11.47 3.46
N GLU A 80 4.93 -10.53 2.90
CA GLU A 80 3.48 -10.68 2.69
C GLU A 80 3.21 -11.82 1.69
N LYS A 81 3.41 -13.05 2.16
CA LYS A 81 3.22 -14.30 1.44
C LYS A 81 1.74 -14.64 1.49
N PHE A 82 1.06 -14.46 0.36
CA PHE A 82 -0.24 -15.08 0.12
C PHE A 82 -0.03 -16.39 -0.66
N TYR A 83 -0.88 -17.37 -0.40
CA TYR A 83 -0.83 -18.69 -1.01
C TYR A 83 -1.89 -18.87 -2.11
N GLY A 84 -2.74 -17.85 -2.33
CA GLY A 84 -3.75 -17.83 -3.38
C GLY A 84 -4.73 -16.66 -3.23
N VAL A 85 -5.71 -16.62 -4.12
CA VAL A 85 -6.83 -15.67 -4.11
C VAL A 85 -8.12 -16.50 -4.12
N ASN A 86 -9.10 -16.13 -3.31
CA ASN A 86 -10.40 -16.82 -3.32
C ASN A 86 -11.31 -16.30 -4.46
N GLU A 87 -12.47 -16.93 -4.63
CA GLU A 87 -13.47 -16.56 -5.66
C GLU A 87 -13.97 -15.11 -5.54
N HIS A 88 -13.84 -14.49 -4.36
CA HIS A 88 -14.22 -13.09 -4.11
C HIS A 88 -13.06 -12.09 -4.32
N GLY A 89 -11.92 -12.54 -4.85
CA GLY A 89 -10.76 -11.68 -5.09
C GLY A 89 -9.93 -11.35 -3.83
N GLN A 90 -10.16 -12.04 -2.71
CA GLN A 90 -9.46 -11.79 -1.46
C GLN A 90 -8.23 -12.68 -1.32
N LEU A 91 -7.13 -12.11 -0.79
CA LEU A 91 -5.87 -12.82 -0.56
C LEU A 91 -5.99 -13.87 0.55
N ILE A 92 -5.59 -15.10 0.24
CA ILE A 92 -5.51 -16.20 1.21
C ILE A 92 -4.09 -16.25 1.76
N ARG A 93 -3.90 -15.82 3.02
CA ARG A 93 -2.60 -15.90 3.72
C ARG A 93 -2.36 -17.21 4.45
N ASP A 94 -3.39 -18.04 4.61
CA ASP A 94 -3.27 -19.34 5.25
C ASP A 94 -3.07 -20.43 4.19
N ARG A 95 -1.95 -21.15 4.29
CA ARG A 95 -1.58 -22.18 3.31
C ARG A 95 -2.61 -23.31 3.24
N TRP A 96 -3.14 -23.73 4.39
CA TRP A 96 -4.14 -24.80 4.45
C TRP A 96 -5.45 -24.38 3.78
N LYS A 97 -5.93 -23.16 4.04
CA LYS A 97 -7.11 -22.59 3.37
C LYS A 97 -6.91 -22.48 1.86
N ALA A 98 -5.72 -22.10 1.40
CA ALA A 98 -5.42 -22.06 -0.03
C ALA A 98 -5.48 -23.45 -0.65
N THR A 99 -4.85 -24.46 -0.03
CA THR A 99 -4.91 -25.85 -0.49
C THR A 99 -6.33 -26.40 -0.50
N LYS A 100 -7.15 -26.07 0.50
CA LYS A 100 -8.55 -26.47 0.54
C LYS A 100 -9.34 -25.82 -0.60
N SER A 101 -9.19 -24.52 -0.81
CA SER A 101 -9.85 -23.81 -1.91
C SER A 101 -9.49 -24.39 -3.28
N TRP A 102 -8.22 -24.77 -3.49
CA TRP A 102 -7.79 -25.43 -4.72
C TRP A 102 -8.45 -26.80 -4.92
N ARG A 103 -8.61 -27.59 -3.85
CA ARG A 103 -9.33 -28.87 -3.90
C ARG A 103 -10.81 -28.67 -4.21
N ASP A 104 -11.48 -27.78 -3.48
CA ASP A 104 -12.91 -27.51 -3.65
C ASP A 104 -13.20 -27.03 -5.10
N TYR A 105 -12.32 -26.20 -5.67
CA TYR A 105 -12.41 -25.80 -7.08
C TYR A 105 -12.21 -26.97 -8.04
N PHE A 106 -11.20 -27.81 -7.81
CA PHE A 106 -10.89 -28.95 -8.68
C PHE A 106 -12.05 -29.96 -8.70
N GLU A 107 -12.60 -30.31 -7.53
CA GLU A 107 -13.75 -31.22 -7.40
C GLU A 107 -14.98 -30.73 -8.18
N LYS A 108 -15.21 -29.41 -8.18
CA LYS A 108 -16.33 -28.81 -8.93
C LYS A 108 -16.17 -28.96 -10.44
N ILE A 109 -14.96 -28.87 -10.97
CA ILE A 109 -14.70 -29.00 -12.42
C ILE A 109 -14.44 -30.44 -12.86
N SER A 110 -14.09 -31.35 -11.95
CA SER A 110 -13.73 -32.74 -12.27
C SER A 110 -14.91 -33.71 -12.36
N THR A 111 -16.15 -33.21 -12.30
CA THR A 111 -17.36 -34.04 -12.45
C THR A 111 -17.82 -34.21 -13.90
N GLU A 112 -17.14 -33.59 -14.85
CA GLU A 112 -17.42 -33.70 -16.27
C GLU A 112 -16.55 -34.81 -16.88
N GLU A 113 -17.13 -36.00 -17.11
CA GLU A 113 -16.47 -37.09 -17.82
C GLU A 113 -16.29 -36.68 -19.29
N PHE A 114 -15.05 -36.38 -19.69
CA PHE A 114 -14.74 -36.11 -21.08
C PHE A 114 -15.02 -37.37 -21.90
N GLY A 115 -16.03 -37.32 -22.78
CA GLY A 115 -16.42 -38.46 -23.61
C GLY A 115 -15.22 -39.10 -24.29
N HIS A 116 -14.89 -40.33 -23.89
CA HIS A 116 -13.77 -41.06 -24.49
C HIS A 116 -14.20 -41.61 -25.85
N PRO A 117 -13.38 -41.44 -26.91
CA PRO A 117 -13.66 -42.08 -28.19
C PRO A 117 -13.63 -43.62 -28.00
N PRO A 118 -14.50 -44.37 -28.70
CA PRO A 118 -14.55 -45.82 -28.55
C PRO A 118 -13.21 -46.45 -28.93
N ILE A 119 -12.74 -47.37 -28.09
CA ILE A 119 -11.49 -48.11 -28.29
C ILE A 119 -11.72 -49.13 -29.43
N PRO A 120 -10.90 -49.14 -30.49
CA PRO A 120 -11.00 -50.08 -31.61
C PRO A 120 -10.81 -51.55 -31.23
#